data_AF-K2CE03-F1
#
_entry.id   AF-K2CE03-F1
#
_cell.length_a   1.000
_cell.length_b   1.000
_cell.length_c   1.000
_cell.angle_alpha   90.00
_cell.angle_beta   90.00
_cell.angle_gamma   90.00
#
_symmetry.space_group_name_H-M   'P 1'
#
loop_
_entity.id
_entity.type
_entity.pdbx_description
1 polymer ?
#
loop_
_entity_poly.entity_id
_entity_poly.type
_entity_poly.pdbx_seq_one_letter_code
_entity_poly.pdbx_strand_id
1 'polypeptide(L)'
;MLNYLEQFNSLRLKIPHIGLSVVQNENSPFCQYTERSKNCYMTFASYESEECMYNHRVFYCKDCTDCTLCNKCELCYGCVDCIT
;
A
#
# COMPACT_ATOMS: atom_id res chain seq x y z
N MET A 1 35.10 7.98 -17.30
CA MET A 1 34.23 8.24 -16.13
C MET A 1 32.82 7.87 -16.57
N LEU A 2 32.09 7.05 -15.79
CA LEU A 2 30.71 6.69 -16.15
C LEU A 2 29.84 7.95 -16.17
N ASN A 3 28.92 8.05 -17.11
CA ASN A 3 27.94 9.15 -17.15
C ASN A 3 26.85 8.96 -16.09
N TYR A 4 26.00 9.98 -15.90
CA TYR A 4 24.94 9.94 -14.89
C TYR A 4 23.99 8.74 -15.02
N LEU A 5 23.55 8.41 -16.24
CA LEU A 5 22.61 7.29 -16.46
C LEU A 5 23.25 5.94 -16.14
N GLU A 6 24.54 5.78 -16.45
CA GLU A 6 25.31 4.58 -16.12
C GLU A 6 25.51 4.43 -14.60
N GLN A 7 25.81 5.53 -13.90
CA GLN A 7 25.94 5.54 -12.44
C GLN A 7 24.60 5.22 -11.77
N PHE A 8 23.50 5.84 -12.23
CA PHE A 8 22.16 5.58 -11.73
C PHE A 8 21.75 4.12 -11.94
N ASN A 9 21.97 3.57 -13.14
CA ASN A 9 21.61 2.17 -13.41
C ASN A 9 22.44 1.20 -12.55
N SER A 10 23.73 1.49 -12.36
CA SER A 10 24.59 0.69 -11.47
C SER A 10 24.09 0.68 -10.03
N LEU A 11 23.65 1.83 -9.51
CA LEU A 11 23.04 1.93 -8.18
C LEU A 11 21.69 1.20 -8.13
N ARG A 12 20.83 1.43 -9.12
CA ARG A 12 19.50 0.81 -9.23
C ARG A 12 19.59 -0.70 -9.12
N LEU A 13 20.51 -1.33 -9.84
CA LEU A 13 20.71 -2.79 -9.82
C LEU A 13 21.29 -3.33 -8.50
N LYS A 14 21.92 -2.47 -7.69
CA LYS A 14 22.57 -2.85 -6.42
C LYS A 14 21.63 -2.75 -5.22
N ILE A 15 20.62 -1.90 -5.28
CA ILE A 15 19.72 -1.64 -4.15
C ILE A 15 18.47 -2.52 -4.18
N PRO A 16 17.85 -2.79 -3.02
CA PRO A 16 16.53 -3.41 -2.98
C PRO A 16 15.48 -2.57 -3.73
N HIS A 17 14.57 -3.26 -4.39
CA HIS A 17 13.39 -2.66 -5.03
C HIS A 17 12.13 -2.99 -4.22
N ILE A 18 11.02 -2.31 -4.55
CA ILE A 18 9.69 -2.66 -4.02
C ILE A 18 9.45 -4.14 -4.31
N GLY A 19 9.09 -4.90 -3.25
CA GLY A 19 8.91 -6.35 -3.34
C GLY A 19 7.66 -6.73 -4.12
N LEU A 20 6.49 -6.33 -3.62
CA LEU A 20 5.20 -6.73 -4.18
C LEU A 20 4.25 -5.54 -4.29
N SER A 21 3.88 -5.22 -5.53
CA SER A 21 2.89 -4.22 -5.90
C SER A 21 1.87 -4.89 -6.81
N VAL A 22 0.62 -4.93 -6.38
CA VAL A 22 -0.45 -5.69 -7.06
C VAL A 22 -1.69 -4.84 -7.26
N VAL A 23 -2.52 -5.17 -8.24
CA VAL A 23 -3.71 -4.39 -8.61
C VAL A 23 -4.83 -5.37 -8.98
N GLN A 24 -6.05 -5.11 -8.51
CA GLN A 24 -7.23 -5.96 -8.76
C GLN A 24 -7.07 -7.42 -8.31
N ASN A 25 -6.64 -7.62 -7.07
CA ASN A 25 -6.50 -8.95 -6.47
C ASN A 25 -7.49 -9.14 -5.31
N GLU A 26 -7.63 -10.38 -4.90
CA GLU A 26 -8.41 -10.79 -3.74
C GLU A 26 -7.52 -11.65 -2.85
N ASN A 27 -7.63 -11.50 -1.53
CA ASN A 27 -6.78 -12.20 -0.55
C ASN A 27 -5.30 -11.86 -0.77
N SER A 28 -4.96 -10.57 -0.70
CA SER A 28 -3.61 -10.05 -0.93
C SER A 28 -2.92 -9.62 0.37
N PRO A 29 -2.49 -10.57 1.22
CA PRO A 29 -1.82 -10.23 2.46
C PRO A 29 -0.38 -9.76 2.21
N PHE A 30 0.14 -8.91 3.10
CA PHE A 30 1.55 -8.53 3.16
C PHE A 30 2.12 -7.86 1.89
N CYS A 31 1.25 -7.25 1.09
CA CYS A 31 1.68 -6.47 -0.07
C CYS A 31 2.25 -5.12 0.37
N GLN A 32 3.31 -4.65 -0.30
CA GLN A 32 3.82 -3.29 -0.08
C GLN A 32 2.77 -2.27 -0.54
N TYR A 33 2.19 -2.49 -1.72
CA TYR A 33 1.13 -1.68 -2.28
C TYR A 33 0.08 -2.58 -2.93
N THR A 34 -1.18 -2.23 -2.73
CA THR A 34 -2.30 -2.83 -3.46
C THR A 34 -3.33 -1.80 -3.87
N GLU A 35 -4.01 -2.05 -4.99
CA GLU A 35 -5.01 -1.14 -5.55
C GLU A 35 -6.23 -1.92 -6.01
N ARG A 36 -7.43 -1.37 -5.80
CA ARG A 36 -8.69 -1.95 -6.28
C ARG A 36 -8.85 -3.42 -5.90
N SER A 37 -8.41 -3.76 -4.69
CA SER A 37 -8.28 -5.14 -4.22
C SER A 37 -9.16 -5.38 -2.99
N LYS A 38 -9.39 -6.66 -2.66
CA LYS A 38 -10.24 -7.08 -1.54
C LYS A 38 -9.48 -7.99 -0.58
N ASN A 39 -9.87 -7.98 0.70
CA ASN A 39 -9.20 -8.68 1.77
C ASN A 39 -7.70 -8.33 1.84
N CYS A 40 -7.44 -7.04 2.15
CA CYS A 40 -6.11 -6.45 2.16
C CYS A 40 -5.57 -6.44 3.60
N TYR A 41 -4.83 -7.49 3.97
CA TYR A 41 -4.30 -7.69 5.32
C TYR A 41 -2.83 -7.27 5.45
N MET A 42 -2.53 -6.41 6.43
CA MET A 42 -1.17 -5.99 6.80
C MET A 42 -0.36 -5.45 5.60
N THR A 43 -0.99 -4.59 4.82
CA THR A 43 -0.35 -3.90 3.68
C THR A 43 0.19 -2.54 4.10
N PHE A 44 1.26 -2.09 3.44
CA PHE A 44 1.80 -0.76 3.75
C PHE A 44 0.93 0.35 3.14
N ALA A 45 0.41 0.13 1.94
CA ALA A 45 -0.48 1.06 1.26
C ALA A 45 -1.60 0.32 0.49
N SER A 46 -2.84 0.79 0.62
CA SER A 46 -3.99 0.37 -0.19
C SER A 46 -4.72 1.58 -0.78
N TYR A 47 -5.18 1.45 -2.03
CA TYR A 47 -5.94 2.50 -2.72
C TYR A 47 -7.21 1.92 -3.38
N GLU A 48 -8.37 2.54 -3.14
CA GLU A 48 -9.67 2.09 -3.69
C GLU A 48 -9.98 0.61 -3.41
N SER A 49 -9.59 0.12 -2.22
CA SER A 49 -9.72 -1.29 -1.83
C SER A 49 -10.81 -1.52 -0.77
N GLU A 50 -11.20 -2.77 -0.57
CA GLU A 50 -12.19 -3.19 0.42
C GLU A 50 -11.57 -4.16 1.44
N GLU A 51 -12.12 -4.19 2.67
CA GLU A 51 -11.70 -5.09 3.75
C GLU A 51 -10.20 -4.92 4.08
N CYS A 52 -9.84 -3.69 4.46
CA CYS A 52 -8.47 -3.28 4.76
C CYS A 52 -8.19 -3.44 6.26
N MET A 53 -7.33 -4.39 6.63
CA MET A 53 -7.08 -4.73 8.05
C MET A 53 -5.61 -4.54 8.41
N TYR A 54 -5.34 -3.76 9.47
CA TYR A 54 -4.00 -3.52 10.01
C TYR A 54 -3.04 -2.85 9.00
N ASN A 55 -3.58 -1.98 8.15
CA ASN A 55 -2.81 -1.32 7.10
C ASN A 55 -2.21 0.01 7.58
N HIS A 56 -1.07 0.40 7.01
CA HIS A 56 -0.43 1.66 7.39
C HIS A 56 -1.07 2.87 6.68
N ARG A 57 -1.25 2.86 5.35
CA ARG A 57 -1.96 3.92 4.61
C ARG A 57 -3.10 3.34 3.76
N VAL A 58 -4.32 3.83 3.92
CA VAL A 58 -5.51 3.37 3.18
C VAL A 58 -6.30 4.56 2.65
N PHE A 59 -6.45 4.66 1.33
CA PHE A 59 -6.97 5.84 0.64
C PHE A 59 -8.15 5.43 -0.23
N TYR A 60 -9.31 6.10 -0.09
CA TYR A 60 -10.55 5.77 -0.81
C TYR A 60 -11.03 4.32 -0.59
N CYS A 61 -10.65 3.72 0.54
CA CYS A 61 -10.99 2.33 0.88
C CYS A 61 -12.27 2.22 1.73
N LYS A 62 -12.91 1.06 1.69
CA LYS A 62 -14.10 0.74 2.50
C LYS A 62 -13.81 -0.43 3.44
N ASP A 63 -14.40 -0.40 4.63
CA ASP A 63 -14.25 -1.43 5.66
C ASP A 63 -12.79 -1.52 6.12
N CYS A 64 -12.37 -0.50 6.87
CA CYS A 64 -11.02 -0.33 7.36
C CYS A 64 -10.97 -0.65 8.87
N THR A 65 -10.19 -1.66 9.27
CA THR A 65 -10.01 -2.03 10.67
C THR A 65 -8.56 -1.83 11.11
N ASP A 66 -8.36 -1.16 12.24
CA ASP A 66 -7.04 -0.92 12.87
C ASP A 66 -5.97 -0.36 11.91
N CYS A 67 -6.39 0.56 11.03
CA CYS A 67 -5.48 1.20 10.07
C CYS A 67 -4.85 2.47 10.66
N THR A 68 -3.61 2.78 10.28
CA THR A 68 -2.91 3.96 10.83
C THR A 68 -3.39 5.26 10.19
N LEU A 69 -3.33 5.39 8.86
CA LEU A 69 -3.77 6.59 8.13
C LEU A 69 -4.86 6.23 7.12
N CYS A 70 -6.06 6.77 7.33
CA CYS A 70 -7.22 6.59 6.48
C CYS A 70 -7.58 7.91 5.79
N ASN A 71 -7.49 8.01 4.47
CA ASN A 71 -7.97 9.17 3.71
C ASN A 71 -9.20 8.81 2.88
N LYS A 72 -10.30 9.54 3.06
CA LYS A 72 -11.56 9.31 2.34
C LYS A 72 -12.05 7.85 2.42
N CYS A 73 -11.89 7.26 3.60
CA CYS A 73 -12.31 5.90 3.86
C CYS A 73 -13.66 5.82 4.58
N GLU A 74 -14.33 4.68 4.41
CA GLU A 74 -15.61 4.39 5.06
C GLU A 74 -15.45 3.20 6.03
N LEU A 75 -16.31 3.15 7.05
CA LEU A 75 -16.35 2.04 8.03
C LEU A 75 -14.98 1.83 8.71
N CYS A 76 -14.42 2.90 9.27
CA CYS A 76 -13.09 2.93 9.89
C CYS A 76 -13.16 2.56 11.38
N TYR A 77 -13.13 1.28 11.72
CA TYR A 77 -13.13 0.81 13.11
C TYR A 77 -11.71 0.73 13.67
N GLY A 78 -11.44 1.32 14.83
CA GLY A 78 -10.13 1.25 15.48
C GLY A 78 -8.99 1.97 14.74
N CYS A 79 -9.28 2.71 13.67
CA CYS A 79 -8.29 3.46 12.92
C CYS A 79 -7.78 4.69 13.70
N VAL A 80 -6.52 5.06 13.48
CA VAL A 80 -5.86 6.15 14.22
C VAL A 80 -6.14 7.52 13.60
N ASP A 81 -5.62 7.79 12.40
CA ASP A 81 -5.80 9.07 11.71
C ASP A 81 -6.82 8.93 10.57
N CYS A 82 -8.05 9.37 10.81
CA CYS A 82 -9.11 9.41 9.80
C CYS A 82 -9.28 10.83 9.26
N ILE A 83 -8.85 11.05 8.02
CA ILE A 83 -8.92 12.35 7.33
C ILE A 83 -9.86 12.29 6.13
N THR A 84 -10.61 13.36 5.93
CA THR A 84 -11.63 13.49 4.86
C THR A 84 -11.03 13.74 3.48
#